data_AF-A0A918EJE5-F1
#
_entry.id   AF-A0A918EJE5-F1
#
_cell.length_a   1.000
_cell.length_b   1.000
_cell.length_c   1.000
_cell.angle_alpha   90.00
_cell.angle_beta   90.00
_cell.angle_gamma   90.00
#
_symmetry.space_group_name_H-M   'P 1'
#
loop_
_entity.id
_entity.type
_entity.pdbx_description
1 polymer ?
#
loop_
_entity_poly.entity_id
_entity_poly.type
_entity_poly.pdbx_seq_one_letter_code
_entity_poly.pdbx_strand_id
1 'polypeptide(L)'
;MVLDGFAQRPLGFVGSSDLSWRTFSATAVEVGRRITAEVTAVDPDRGRARLSMAATENAELWAFLKSRRVGEVLSGRIASIERFGVFVALDDGPDHPVFPGVGFITIPELSWRHFETASDIVRVGQRVSCEFLRFDTMNGEARLSLRATRPDPFRAFAENTTVGRTLPGQVTRLVPFGVFVQVTQDIEGFVHLRELTRTAVEAPEEAVRVGDRIMVVVTEIDPERRRLVLSRRQASTDLA
;
A
#
# COMPACT_ATOMS: atom_id res chain seq x y z
N MET A 1 -28.44 11.06 13.46
CA MET A 1 -29.53 10.05 13.45
C MET A 1 -29.39 9.18 14.68
N VAL A 2 -30.47 8.83 15.37
CA VAL A 2 -30.40 7.83 16.47
C VAL A 2 -30.58 6.45 15.86
N LEU A 3 -29.75 5.49 16.26
CA LEU A 3 -29.80 4.12 15.74
C LEU A 3 -30.66 3.23 16.62
N ASP A 4 -31.68 2.63 16.02
CA ASP A 4 -32.52 1.63 16.68
C ASP A 4 -31.73 0.32 16.85
N GLY A 5 -31.87 -0.35 17.99
CA GLY A 5 -31.27 -1.68 18.25
C GLY A 5 -29.91 -1.71 18.97
N PHE A 6 -29.38 -0.58 19.44
CA PHE A 6 -28.13 -0.51 20.22
C PHE A 6 -28.39 -0.34 21.73
N ALA A 7 -27.52 -0.95 22.57
CA ALA A 7 -27.64 -0.94 24.03
C ALA A 7 -27.41 0.45 24.67
N GLN A 8 -26.56 1.27 24.06
CA GLN A 8 -26.51 2.72 24.26
C GLN A 8 -27.09 3.38 22.99
N ARG A 9 -27.51 4.65 23.01
CA ARG A 9 -28.04 5.35 21.82
C ARG A 9 -26.91 6.11 21.09
N PRO A 10 -26.04 5.46 20.28
CA PRO A 10 -25.02 6.17 19.54
C PRO A 10 -25.67 7.07 18.50
N LEU A 11 -25.02 8.20 18.23
CA LEU A 11 -25.38 9.06 17.12
C LEU A 11 -24.71 8.52 15.86
N GLY A 12 -25.53 8.09 14.90
CA GLY A 12 -25.10 7.69 13.57
C GLY A 12 -24.89 8.91 12.66
N PHE A 13 -23.82 8.88 11.87
CA PHE A 13 -23.52 9.86 10.82
C PHE A 13 -23.20 9.15 9.50
N VAL A 14 -23.77 9.66 8.40
CA VAL A 14 -23.45 9.26 7.02
C VAL A 14 -22.60 10.39 6.44
N GLY A 15 -21.36 10.10 6.06
CA GLY A 15 -20.51 11.08 5.38
C GLY A 15 -21.01 11.39 3.96
N SER A 16 -20.58 12.50 3.38
CA SER A 16 -20.97 12.87 2.01
C SER A 16 -20.59 11.79 0.97
N SER A 17 -19.42 11.17 1.15
CA SER A 17 -18.95 10.06 0.30
C SER A 17 -19.68 8.74 0.54
N ASP A 18 -20.40 8.62 1.65
CA ASP A 18 -21.13 7.42 2.06
C ASP A 18 -22.62 7.48 1.64
N LEU A 19 -23.07 8.58 1.04
CA LEU A 19 -24.45 8.77 0.58
C LEU A 19 -24.74 7.93 -0.67
N SER A 20 -23.86 8.00 -1.67
CA SER A 20 -23.85 7.17 -2.87
C SER A 20 -22.45 7.20 -3.45
N TRP A 21 -22.06 6.15 -4.17
CA TRP A 21 -20.82 6.17 -4.94
C TRP A 21 -20.95 7.02 -6.22
N ARG A 22 -22.17 7.28 -6.69
CA ARG A 22 -22.43 8.17 -7.83
C ARG A 22 -22.37 9.64 -7.41
N THR A 23 -22.30 10.55 -8.40
CA THR A 23 -22.45 11.99 -8.14
C THR A 23 -23.78 12.27 -7.46
N PHE A 24 -23.72 12.57 -6.16
CA PHE A 24 -24.89 12.77 -5.33
C PHE A 24 -25.31 14.25 -5.38
N SER A 25 -26.59 14.51 -5.68
CA SER A 25 -27.16 15.83 -5.45
C SER A 25 -27.56 15.93 -3.99
N ALA A 26 -27.17 17.02 -3.31
CA ALA A 26 -27.52 17.28 -1.90
C ALA A 26 -29.04 17.28 -1.61
N THR A 27 -29.89 17.32 -2.64
CA THR A 27 -31.35 17.23 -2.54
C THR A 27 -31.91 15.82 -2.32
N ALA A 28 -31.11 14.76 -2.33
CA ALA A 28 -31.64 13.38 -2.24
C ALA A 28 -32.00 12.90 -0.81
N VAL A 29 -31.59 13.61 0.24
CA VAL A 29 -31.93 13.28 1.64
C VAL A 29 -32.58 14.48 2.32
N GLU A 30 -33.81 14.30 2.79
CA GLU A 30 -34.58 15.33 3.50
C GLU A 30 -34.69 15.00 5.00
N VAL A 31 -34.69 16.04 5.82
CA VAL A 31 -34.89 15.90 7.28
C VAL A 31 -36.24 15.24 7.55
N GLY A 32 -36.23 14.17 8.35
CA GLY A 32 -37.44 13.41 8.72
C GLY A 32 -37.69 12.16 7.87
N ARG A 33 -36.97 11.97 6.75
CA ARG A 33 -37.05 10.75 5.95
C ARG A 33 -36.31 9.60 6.63
N ARG A 34 -36.92 8.41 6.63
CA ARG A 34 -36.23 7.16 7.02
C ARG A 34 -35.30 6.72 5.89
N ILE A 35 -34.06 6.40 6.26
CA ILE A 35 -33.03 5.88 5.36
C ILE A 35 -32.60 4.50 5.84
N THR A 36 -32.16 3.66 4.91
CA THR A 36 -31.46 2.41 5.20
C THR A 36 -29.97 2.65 4.93
N ALA A 37 -29.11 2.24 5.86
CA ALA A 37 -27.67 2.38 5.74
C ALA A 37 -26.99 1.23 6.48
N GLU A 38 -25.81 0.83 6.03
CA GLU A 38 -25.00 -0.18 6.70
C GLU A 38 -23.98 0.46 7.64
N VAL A 39 -23.75 -0.14 8.81
CA VAL A 39 -22.69 0.28 9.73
C VAL A 39 -21.35 -0.12 9.15
N THR A 40 -20.48 0.85 8.88
CA THR A 40 -19.15 0.61 8.31
C THR A 40 -18.04 0.72 9.35
N ALA A 41 -18.25 1.49 10.42
CA ALA A 41 -17.35 1.58 11.56
C ALA A 41 -18.11 2.02 12.82
N VAL A 42 -17.63 1.60 13.99
CA VAL A 42 -18.16 2.02 15.29
C VAL A 42 -17.01 2.50 16.15
N ASP A 43 -17.14 3.71 16.71
CA ASP A 43 -16.28 4.29 17.72
C ASP A 43 -17.05 4.27 19.06
N PRO A 44 -16.82 3.26 19.91
CA PRO A 44 -17.54 3.11 21.17
C PRO A 44 -17.17 4.21 22.17
N ASP A 45 -15.93 4.70 22.16
CA ASP A 45 -15.44 5.73 23.07
C ASP A 45 -16.13 7.08 22.82
N ARG A 46 -16.42 7.38 21.55
CA ARG A 46 -17.12 8.60 21.14
C ARG A 46 -18.64 8.41 21.01
N GLY A 47 -19.16 7.20 21.18
CA GLY A 47 -20.57 6.88 20.99
C GLY A 47 -21.06 7.20 19.56
N ARG A 48 -20.22 6.97 18.55
CA ARG A 48 -20.52 7.29 17.15
C ARG A 48 -20.39 6.06 16.25
N ALA A 49 -21.32 5.93 15.32
CA ALA A 49 -21.22 4.94 14.25
C ALA A 49 -21.18 5.66 12.90
N ARG A 50 -20.27 5.21 12.03
CA ARG A 50 -20.22 5.62 10.63
C ARG A 50 -21.10 4.68 9.81
N LEU A 51 -21.93 5.28 8.97
CA LEU A 51 -22.95 4.58 8.20
C LEU A 51 -22.75 4.86 6.71
N SER A 52 -23.05 3.88 5.86
CA SER A 52 -23.01 4.01 4.41
C SER A 52 -24.35 3.65 3.79
N MET A 53 -24.96 4.63 3.14
CA MET A 53 -26.13 4.42 2.28
C MET A 53 -25.71 3.83 0.94
N ALA A 54 -24.53 4.20 0.43
CA ALA A 54 -23.96 3.63 -0.80
C ALA A 54 -23.85 2.10 -0.75
N ALA A 55 -23.48 1.56 0.41
CA ALA A 55 -23.46 0.12 0.69
C ALA A 55 -24.81 -0.58 0.45
N THR A 56 -25.92 0.14 0.65
CA THR A 56 -27.28 -0.39 0.49
C THR A 56 -27.84 -0.18 -0.91
N GLU A 57 -27.28 0.74 -1.70
CA GLU A 57 -27.69 0.97 -3.09
C GLU A 57 -27.25 -0.16 -4.02
N ASN A 58 -26.15 -0.85 -3.69
CA ASN A 58 -25.63 -1.97 -4.48
C ASN A 58 -25.28 -3.16 -3.57
N ALA A 59 -26.34 -3.89 -3.19
CA ALA A 59 -26.24 -5.01 -2.25
C ALA A 59 -25.37 -6.16 -2.77
N GLU A 60 -25.36 -6.41 -4.08
CA GLU A 60 -24.56 -7.46 -4.72
C GLU A 60 -23.06 -7.14 -4.62
N LEU A 61 -22.66 -5.92 -5.02
CA LEU A 61 -21.27 -5.45 -4.88
C LEU A 61 -20.83 -5.49 -3.42
N TRP A 62 -21.68 -5.02 -2.52
CA TRP A 62 -21.35 -4.99 -1.10
C TRP A 62 -21.21 -6.41 -0.50
N ALA A 63 -22.08 -7.34 -0.88
CA ALA A 63 -21.98 -8.75 -0.48
C ALA A 63 -20.73 -9.42 -1.06
N PHE A 64 -20.41 -9.15 -2.34
CA PHE A 64 -19.19 -9.61 -2.99
C PHE A 64 -17.97 -9.17 -2.18
N LEU A 65 -17.84 -7.87 -1.88
CA LEU A 65 -16.69 -7.32 -1.17
C LEU A 65 -16.55 -7.86 0.26
N LYS A 66 -17.65 -8.02 1.00
CA LYS A 66 -17.63 -8.60 2.36
C LYS A 66 -17.24 -10.08 2.39
N SER A 67 -17.51 -10.82 1.32
CA SER A 67 -17.20 -12.25 1.24
C SER A 67 -15.73 -12.56 0.93
N ARG A 68 -14.96 -11.56 0.46
CA ARG A 68 -13.54 -11.71 0.12
C ARG A 68 -12.65 -11.81 1.36
N ARG A 69 -11.57 -12.59 1.25
CA ARG A 69 -10.60 -12.78 2.33
C ARG A 69 -9.24 -12.20 1.94
N VAL A 70 -8.56 -11.57 2.91
CA VAL A 70 -7.19 -11.11 2.71
C VAL A 70 -6.30 -12.28 2.29
N GLY A 71 -5.48 -12.09 1.25
CA GLY A 71 -4.64 -13.13 0.67
C GLY A 71 -5.31 -13.96 -0.44
N GLU A 72 -6.62 -13.80 -0.68
CA GLU A 72 -7.33 -14.48 -1.76
C GLU A 72 -6.85 -13.99 -3.13
N VAL A 73 -6.53 -14.91 -4.05
CA VAL A 73 -6.14 -14.53 -5.42
C VAL A 73 -7.37 -14.42 -6.30
N LEU A 74 -7.59 -13.24 -6.85
CA LEU A 74 -8.68 -12.91 -7.76
C LEU A 74 -8.15 -12.71 -9.18
N SER A 75 -8.87 -13.21 -10.17
CA SER A 75 -8.54 -13.03 -11.58
C SER A 75 -9.46 -12.01 -12.25
N GLY A 76 -8.92 -11.30 -13.24
CA GLY A 76 -9.68 -10.30 -13.98
C GLY A 76 -8.92 -9.73 -15.15
N ARG A 77 -9.45 -8.66 -15.75
CA ARG A 77 -8.83 -7.90 -16.83
C ARG A 77 -8.63 -6.45 -16.44
N ILE A 78 -7.52 -5.86 -16.88
CA ILE A 78 -7.28 -4.42 -16.70
C ILE A 78 -8.34 -3.63 -17.47
N ALA A 79 -9.15 -2.88 -16.76
CA ALA A 79 -10.25 -2.10 -17.33
C ALA A 79 -9.80 -0.68 -17.71
N SER A 80 -9.03 -0.01 -16.84
CA SER A 80 -8.41 1.28 -17.12
C SER A 80 -7.08 1.43 -16.38
N ILE A 81 -6.19 2.25 -16.92
CA ILE A 81 -4.92 2.65 -16.30
C ILE A 81 -4.99 4.16 -16.08
N GLU A 82 -5.02 4.58 -14.82
CA GLU A 82 -5.02 5.97 -14.41
C GLU A 82 -3.68 6.35 -13.78
N ARG A 83 -3.41 7.66 -13.66
CA ARG A 83 -2.18 8.16 -13.04
C ARG A 83 -2.01 7.76 -11.57
N PHE A 84 -3.13 7.49 -10.88
CA PHE A 84 -3.15 7.15 -9.46
C PHE A 84 -3.33 5.65 -9.19
N GLY A 85 -3.58 4.83 -10.22
CA GLY A 85 -3.72 3.39 -10.08
C GLY A 85 -4.45 2.74 -11.26
N VAL A 86 -4.75 1.45 -11.11
CA VAL A 86 -5.24 0.60 -12.19
C VAL A 86 -6.53 -0.07 -11.76
N PHE A 87 -7.57 0.07 -12.57
CA PHE A 87 -8.85 -0.60 -12.36
C PHE A 87 -8.84 -1.98 -13.02
N VAL A 88 -9.41 -2.96 -12.33
CA VAL A 88 -9.50 -4.35 -12.76
C VAL A 88 -10.97 -4.78 -12.75
N ALA A 89 -11.48 -5.19 -13.91
CA ALA A 89 -12.74 -5.90 -14.01
C ALA A 89 -12.49 -7.35 -13.60
N LEU A 90 -12.97 -7.74 -12.41
CA LEU A 90 -12.78 -9.08 -11.87
C LEU A 90 -13.74 -10.05 -12.57
N ASP A 91 -13.27 -11.27 -12.89
CA ASP A 91 -14.08 -12.24 -13.63
C ASP A 91 -15.37 -12.62 -12.87
N ASP A 92 -15.26 -12.82 -11.55
CA ASP A 92 -16.39 -13.14 -10.66
C ASP A 92 -16.95 -11.89 -9.93
N GLY A 93 -16.50 -10.69 -10.31
CA GLY A 93 -16.92 -9.44 -9.69
C GLY A 93 -18.20 -8.88 -10.35
N PRO A 94 -19.13 -8.33 -9.56
CA PRO A 94 -20.26 -7.59 -10.14
C PRO A 94 -19.80 -6.28 -10.78
N ASP A 95 -20.69 -5.59 -11.49
CA ASP A 95 -20.38 -4.28 -12.05
C ASP A 95 -20.24 -3.21 -10.96
N HIS A 96 -19.26 -2.34 -11.12
CA HIS A 96 -19.13 -1.15 -10.27
C HIS A 96 -20.01 -0.01 -10.82
N PRO A 97 -20.83 0.68 -10.00
CA PRO A 97 -21.76 1.70 -10.49
C PRO A 97 -21.12 3.00 -11.00
N VAL A 98 -19.78 3.10 -11.02
CA VAL A 98 -19.02 4.35 -11.17
C VAL A 98 -17.69 4.09 -11.89
N PHE A 99 -16.90 3.16 -11.36
CA PHE A 99 -15.59 2.82 -11.89
C PHE A 99 -15.68 1.72 -12.95
N PRO A 100 -14.70 1.62 -13.86
CA PRO A 100 -14.70 0.63 -14.93
C PRO A 100 -14.45 -0.81 -14.44
N GLY A 101 -14.20 -1.02 -13.14
CA GLY A 101 -14.08 -2.32 -12.51
C GLY A 101 -14.08 -2.20 -10.99
N VAL A 102 -14.44 -3.30 -10.31
CA VAL A 102 -14.49 -3.37 -8.83
C VAL A 102 -13.11 -3.48 -8.20
N GLY A 103 -12.15 -4.08 -8.91
CA GLY A 103 -10.78 -4.20 -8.43
C GLY A 103 -9.99 -2.92 -8.65
N PHE A 104 -9.14 -2.56 -7.69
CA PHE A 104 -8.23 -1.43 -7.82
C PHE A 104 -6.83 -1.76 -7.26
N ILE A 105 -5.81 -1.50 -8.08
CA ILE A 105 -4.39 -1.65 -7.71
C ILE A 105 -3.76 -0.26 -7.65
N THR A 106 -3.20 0.12 -6.50
CA THR A 106 -2.41 1.35 -6.39
C THR A 106 -1.06 1.17 -7.09
N ILE A 107 -0.43 2.28 -7.49
CA ILE A 107 0.87 2.24 -8.18
C ILE A 107 1.91 1.36 -7.43
N PRO A 108 2.13 1.48 -6.11
CA PRO A 108 3.11 0.64 -5.42
C PRO A 108 2.76 -0.85 -5.43
N GLU A 109 1.49 -1.22 -5.60
CA GLU A 109 1.02 -2.61 -5.59
C GLU A 109 1.14 -3.31 -6.96
N LEU A 110 1.57 -2.60 -8.01
CA LEU A 110 1.80 -3.18 -9.33
C LEU A 110 3.09 -4.01 -9.39
N SER A 111 4.14 -3.59 -8.69
CA SER A 111 5.46 -4.21 -8.78
C SER A 111 6.31 -3.96 -7.54
N TRP A 112 7.16 -4.93 -7.19
CA TRP A 112 8.24 -4.73 -6.22
C TRP A 112 9.37 -3.84 -6.76
N ARG A 113 9.56 -3.86 -8.08
CA ARG A 113 10.61 -3.10 -8.78
C ARG A 113 10.12 -1.71 -9.12
N HIS A 114 11.06 -0.77 -9.17
CA HIS A 114 10.79 0.58 -9.66
C HIS A 114 10.37 0.57 -11.14
N PHE A 115 9.44 1.45 -11.49
CA PHE A 115 8.98 1.70 -12.85
C PHE A 115 8.47 3.15 -12.94
N GLU A 116 8.51 3.73 -14.14
CA GLU A 116 8.09 5.12 -14.35
C GLU A 116 6.57 5.24 -14.46
N THR A 117 5.94 4.35 -15.23
CA THR A 117 4.49 4.39 -15.47
C THR A 117 3.83 3.03 -15.33
N ALA A 118 2.57 3.00 -14.89
CA ALA A 118 1.81 1.75 -14.75
C ALA A 118 1.70 0.98 -16.09
N SER A 119 1.71 1.70 -17.21
CA SER A 119 1.66 1.14 -18.58
C SER A 119 2.89 0.29 -18.93
N ASP A 120 4.00 0.45 -18.21
CA ASP A 120 5.20 -0.38 -18.35
C ASP A 120 5.00 -1.78 -17.74
N ILE A 121 4.04 -1.91 -16.82
CA ILE A 121 3.77 -3.13 -16.06
C ILE A 121 2.54 -3.87 -16.60
N VAL A 122 1.49 -3.12 -16.97
CA VAL A 122 0.21 -3.67 -17.40
C VAL A 122 -0.38 -2.91 -18.59
N ARG A 123 -1.25 -3.57 -19.37
CA ARG A 123 -1.99 -2.98 -20.49
C ARG A 123 -3.49 -3.16 -20.32
N VAL A 124 -4.28 -2.20 -20.80
CA VAL A 124 -5.74 -2.34 -20.84
C VAL A 124 -6.13 -3.61 -21.61
N GLY A 125 -7.10 -4.36 -21.09
CA GLY A 125 -7.55 -5.66 -21.59
C GLY A 125 -6.70 -6.86 -21.18
N GLN A 126 -5.50 -6.65 -20.61
CA GLN A 126 -4.62 -7.71 -20.14
C GLN A 126 -5.27 -8.49 -19.00
N ARG A 127 -5.19 -9.83 -19.07
CA ARG A 127 -5.61 -10.71 -17.97
C ARG A 127 -4.56 -10.72 -16.87
N VAL A 128 -4.99 -10.58 -15.63
CA VAL A 128 -4.13 -10.52 -14.44
C VAL A 128 -4.72 -11.36 -13.31
N SER A 129 -3.85 -11.83 -12.43
CA SER A 129 -4.22 -12.45 -11.15
C SER A 129 -3.58 -11.63 -10.03
N CYS A 130 -4.39 -11.18 -9.09
CA CYS A 130 -4.01 -10.24 -8.06
C CYS A 130 -4.49 -10.73 -6.70
N GLU A 131 -3.71 -10.50 -5.66
CA GLU A 131 -4.10 -10.81 -4.29
C GLU A 131 -5.05 -9.74 -3.74
N PHE A 132 -6.12 -10.14 -3.07
CA PHE A 132 -7.01 -9.26 -2.34
C PHE A 132 -6.36 -8.80 -1.03
N LEU A 133 -6.15 -7.50 -0.91
CA LEU A 133 -5.55 -6.89 0.28
C LEU A 133 -6.60 -6.51 1.30
N ARG A 134 -7.65 -5.82 0.86
CA ARG A 134 -8.73 -5.31 1.72
C ARG A 134 -9.89 -4.78 0.90
N PHE A 135 -11.00 -4.60 1.58
CA PHE A 135 -12.16 -3.90 1.06
C PHE A 135 -12.08 -2.39 1.38
N ASP A 136 -12.25 -1.54 0.37
CA ASP A 136 -12.50 -0.12 0.53
C ASP A 136 -14.00 0.22 0.57
N THR A 137 -14.52 0.41 1.78
CA THR A 137 -15.93 0.77 2.00
C THR A 137 -16.35 2.13 1.44
N MET A 138 -15.41 3.07 1.25
CA MET A 138 -15.71 4.43 0.81
C MET A 138 -15.97 4.45 -0.69
N ASN A 139 -15.14 3.74 -1.45
CA ASN A 139 -15.23 3.72 -2.90
C ASN A 139 -16.02 2.54 -3.45
N GLY A 140 -16.25 1.48 -2.67
CA GLY A 140 -16.84 0.24 -3.19
C GLY A 140 -15.85 -0.64 -3.96
N GLU A 141 -14.56 -0.54 -3.62
CA GLU A 141 -13.48 -1.20 -4.36
C GLU A 141 -12.88 -2.38 -3.58
N ALA A 142 -12.52 -3.44 -4.29
CA ALA A 142 -11.55 -4.43 -3.82
C ALA A 142 -10.14 -3.88 -4.02
N ARG A 143 -9.39 -3.63 -2.94
CA ARG A 143 -7.97 -3.26 -3.04
C ARG A 143 -7.15 -4.50 -3.34
N LEU A 144 -6.41 -4.48 -4.44
CA LEU A 144 -5.70 -5.63 -4.98
C LEU A 144 -4.19 -5.35 -5.08
N SER A 145 -3.41 -6.44 -5.12
CA SER A 145 -1.96 -6.39 -5.33
C SER A 145 -1.52 -7.35 -6.42
N LEU A 146 -0.85 -6.82 -7.45
CA LEU A 146 -0.19 -7.64 -8.46
C LEU A 146 1.18 -8.12 -7.97
N ARG A 147 1.84 -7.35 -7.11
CA ARG A 147 3.16 -7.71 -6.59
C ARG A 147 3.10 -8.82 -5.53
N ALA A 148 2.02 -8.89 -4.74
CA ALA A 148 1.86 -9.91 -3.71
C ALA A 148 1.77 -11.34 -4.29
N THR A 149 1.36 -11.49 -5.55
CA THR A 149 1.37 -12.79 -6.25
C THR A 149 2.76 -13.23 -6.71
N ARG A 150 3.79 -12.40 -6.47
CA ARG A 150 5.19 -12.66 -6.83
C ARG A 150 6.06 -12.73 -5.57
N PRO A 151 7.14 -13.52 -5.57
CA PRO A 151 8.09 -13.54 -4.47
C PRO A 151 8.59 -12.14 -4.13
N ASP A 152 8.58 -11.80 -2.84
CA ASP A 152 9.12 -10.53 -2.37
C ASP A 152 10.66 -10.59 -2.35
N PRO A 153 11.36 -9.80 -3.18
CA PRO A 153 12.82 -9.82 -3.23
C PRO A 153 13.45 -9.42 -1.90
N PHE A 154 12.84 -8.51 -1.14
CA PHE A 154 13.38 -8.09 0.16
C PHE A 154 13.31 -9.23 1.17
N ARG A 155 12.18 -9.94 1.23
CA ARG A 155 12.01 -11.10 2.10
C ARG A 155 12.99 -12.21 1.73
N ALA A 156 13.12 -12.53 0.44
CA ALA A 156 14.09 -13.51 -0.02
C ALA A 156 15.54 -13.11 0.36
N PHE A 157 15.89 -11.83 0.26
CA PHE A 157 17.20 -11.36 0.69
C PHE A 157 17.40 -11.46 2.21
N ALA A 158 16.39 -11.11 3.00
CA ALA A 158 16.42 -11.19 4.45
C ALA A 158 16.59 -12.63 4.95
N GLU A 159 15.93 -13.59 4.31
CA GLU A 159 16.07 -15.02 4.63
C GLU A 159 17.47 -15.56 4.29
N ASN A 160 18.15 -14.99 3.30
CA ASN A 160 19.47 -15.42 2.82
C ASN A 160 20.64 -14.55 3.31
N THR A 161 20.39 -13.58 4.20
CA THR A 161 21.41 -12.63 4.67
C THR A 161 21.39 -12.52 6.18
N THR A 162 22.57 -12.64 6.79
CA THR A 162 22.76 -12.49 8.23
C THR A 162 23.30 -11.11 8.58
N VAL A 163 22.93 -10.61 9.77
CA VAL A 163 23.61 -9.46 10.39
C VAL A 163 25.11 -9.76 10.53
N GLY A 164 25.94 -8.75 10.31
CA GLY A 164 27.40 -8.86 10.26
C GLY A 164 27.96 -9.20 8.87
N ARG A 165 27.12 -9.56 7.89
CA ARG A 165 27.59 -9.85 6.53
C ARG A 165 28.07 -8.57 5.84
N THR A 166 29.27 -8.62 5.26
CA THR A 166 29.81 -7.58 4.40
C THR A 166 29.32 -7.75 2.96
N LEU A 167 28.85 -6.67 2.35
CA LEU A 167 28.30 -6.62 1.00
C LEU A 167 28.91 -5.44 0.22
N PRO A 168 29.19 -5.59 -1.08
CA PRO A 168 29.41 -4.44 -1.94
C PRO A 168 28.08 -3.72 -2.18
N GLY A 169 28.13 -2.40 -2.23
CA GLY A 169 26.96 -1.60 -2.57
C GLY A 169 27.30 -0.34 -3.35
N GLN A 170 26.31 0.21 -4.04
CA GLN A 170 26.42 1.45 -4.80
C GLN A 170 25.56 2.53 -4.16
N VAL A 171 26.12 3.72 -3.94
CA VAL A 171 25.37 4.86 -3.41
C VAL A 171 24.36 5.34 -4.45
N THR A 172 23.07 5.33 -4.11
CA THR A 172 22.00 5.75 -5.03
C THR A 172 21.50 7.14 -4.72
N ARG A 173 21.42 7.50 -3.43
CA ARG A 173 20.88 8.80 -3.00
C ARG A 173 21.46 9.23 -1.65
N LEU A 174 21.68 10.53 -1.52
CA LEU A 174 22.10 11.19 -0.29
C LEU A 174 20.93 11.91 0.36
N VAL A 175 20.87 11.91 1.69
CA VAL A 175 19.93 12.70 2.49
C VAL A 175 20.67 13.28 3.70
N PRO A 176 20.23 14.40 4.30
CA PRO A 176 21.02 15.10 5.33
C PRO A 176 21.51 14.23 6.51
N PHE A 177 20.79 13.16 6.84
CA PHE A 177 21.11 12.27 7.97
C PHE A 177 21.68 10.90 7.56
N GLY A 178 21.97 10.68 6.26
CA GLY A 178 22.59 9.44 5.81
C GLY A 178 22.53 9.17 4.31
N VAL A 179 22.73 7.91 3.95
CA VAL A 179 22.97 7.51 2.55
C VAL A 179 22.19 6.24 2.23
N PHE A 180 21.53 6.22 1.09
CA PHE A 180 20.94 5.01 0.52
C PHE A 180 21.96 4.30 -0.37
N VAL A 181 22.13 3.01 -0.11
CA VAL A 181 23.12 2.15 -0.77
C VAL A 181 22.39 0.94 -1.32
N GLN A 182 22.40 0.79 -2.64
CA GLN A 182 21.91 -0.39 -3.32
C GLN A 182 22.90 -1.54 -3.13
N VAL A 183 22.46 -2.65 -2.53
CA VAL A 183 23.30 -3.82 -2.26
C VAL A 183 23.02 -4.98 -3.22
N THR A 184 21.81 -5.04 -3.79
CA THR A 184 21.45 -5.99 -4.85
C THR A 184 20.43 -5.35 -5.79
N GLN A 185 20.09 -6.05 -6.87
CA GLN A 185 19.02 -5.61 -7.77
C GLN A 185 17.71 -5.52 -6.96
N ASP A 186 17.13 -4.31 -6.92
CA ASP A 186 15.89 -3.97 -6.19
C ASP A 186 15.96 -3.88 -4.65
N ILE A 187 17.15 -3.87 -4.04
CA ILE A 187 17.32 -3.74 -2.58
C ILE A 187 18.28 -2.63 -2.21
N GLU A 188 17.78 -1.66 -1.45
CA GLU A 188 18.53 -0.57 -0.86
C GLU A 188 18.57 -0.72 0.66
N GLY A 189 19.74 -0.44 1.23
CA GLY A 189 19.88 -0.23 2.66
C GLY A 189 20.28 1.20 2.99
N PHE A 190 20.11 1.56 4.24
CA PHE A 190 20.39 2.89 4.76
C PHE A 190 21.63 2.87 5.65
N VAL A 191 22.60 3.72 5.33
CA VAL A 191 23.76 4.01 6.18
C VAL A 191 23.51 5.34 6.88
N HIS A 192 23.39 5.32 8.20
CA HIS A 192 23.30 6.54 8.99
C HIS A 192 24.62 7.33 8.89
N LEU A 193 24.58 8.66 8.94
CA LEU A 193 25.77 9.52 8.80
C LEU A 193 26.94 9.09 9.72
N ARG A 194 26.62 8.77 10.98
CA ARG A 194 27.57 8.27 12.00
C ARG A 194 28.23 6.93 11.67
N GLU A 195 27.62 6.13 10.80
CA GLU A 195 28.13 4.82 10.38
C GLU A 195 28.80 4.88 8.99
N LEU A 196 28.89 6.07 8.38
CA LEU A 196 29.51 6.28 7.07
C LEU A 196 31.04 6.38 7.17
N THR A 197 31.55 7.07 8.19
CA THR A 197 32.98 7.35 8.39
C THR A 197 33.36 7.25 9.87
N ARG A 198 34.65 7.03 10.17
CA ARG A 198 35.17 7.11 11.55
C ARG A 198 35.29 8.56 12.03
N THR A 199 35.63 9.47 11.12
CA THR A 199 35.66 10.92 11.37
C THR A 199 34.24 11.47 11.27
N ALA A 200 33.85 12.33 12.20
CA ALA A 200 32.57 13.02 12.12
C ALA A 200 32.55 13.93 10.88
N VAL A 201 31.49 13.79 10.08
CA VAL A 201 31.17 14.66 8.94
C VAL A 201 29.81 15.31 9.22
N GLU A 202 29.62 16.55 8.76
CA GLU A 202 28.35 17.26 8.93
C GLU A 202 27.35 16.89 7.84
N ALA A 203 27.85 16.56 6.64
CA ALA A 203 27.06 16.17 5.49
C ALA A 203 27.61 14.88 4.82
N PRO A 204 26.75 13.99 4.31
CA PRO A 204 27.19 12.76 3.65
C PRO A 204 27.98 13.03 2.34
N GLU A 205 27.73 14.15 1.67
CA GLU A 205 28.43 14.60 0.46
C GLU A 205 29.93 14.78 0.65
N GLU A 206 30.37 15.02 1.90
CA GLU A 206 31.79 15.13 2.26
C GLU A 206 32.50 13.77 2.22
N ALA A 207 31.75 12.67 2.36
CA ALA A 207 32.29 11.33 2.54
C ALA A 207 32.06 10.39 1.35
N VAL A 208 30.99 10.58 0.58
CA VAL A 208 30.61 9.78 -0.60
C VAL A 208 29.83 10.61 -1.61
N ARG A 209 29.80 10.15 -2.86
CA ARG A 209 29.00 10.69 -3.95
C ARG A 209 28.01 9.66 -4.46
N VAL A 210 26.92 10.12 -5.07
CA VAL A 210 26.00 9.25 -5.82
C VAL A 210 26.77 8.54 -6.93
N GLY A 211 26.60 7.22 -7.01
CA GLY A 211 27.30 6.34 -7.93
C GLY A 211 28.52 5.62 -7.34
N ASP A 212 29.03 6.05 -6.17
CA ASP A 212 30.20 5.44 -5.55
C ASP A 212 29.95 3.99 -5.13
N ARG A 213 30.96 3.12 -5.32
CA ARG A 213 30.95 1.74 -4.84
C ARG A 213 31.64 1.67 -3.48
N ILE A 214 30.92 1.21 -2.46
CA ILE A 214 31.41 1.11 -1.08
C ILE A 214 31.13 -0.29 -0.52
N MET A 215 31.98 -0.73 0.42
CA MET A 215 31.72 -1.92 1.22
C MET A 215 30.92 -1.54 2.45
N VAL A 216 29.89 -2.32 2.76
CA VAL A 216 28.97 -2.09 3.88
C VAL A 216 28.71 -3.39 4.62
N VAL A 217 28.54 -3.31 5.93
CA VAL A 217 28.14 -4.42 6.80
C VAL A 217 26.67 -4.27 7.14
N VAL A 218 25.92 -5.37 7.08
CA VAL A 218 24.53 -5.40 7.52
C VAL A 218 24.47 -5.33 9.04
N THR A 219 23.85 -4.30 9.60
CA THR A 219 23.70 -4.14 11.06
C THR A 219 22.31 -4.52 11.55
N GLU A 220 21.29 -4.34 10.71
CA GLU A 220 19.90 -4.68 11.05
C GLU A 220 19.12 -5.05 9.78
N ILE A 221 18.26 -6.06 9.89
CA ILE A 221 17.30 -6.44 8.86
C ILE A 221 15.92 -6.50 9.51
N ASP A 222 14.98 -5.70 9.01
CA ASP A 222 13.58 -5.70 9.41
C ASP A 222 12.71 -6.03 8.19
N PRO A 223 12.30 -7.31 8.01
CA PRO A 223 11.48 -7.76 6.89
C PRO A 223 10.10 -7.10 6.84
N GLU A 224 9.49 -6.89 8.00
CA GLU A 224 8.13 -6.35 8.13
C GLU A 224 8.07 -4.89 7.68
N ARG A 225 9.07 -4.09 8.09
CA ARG A 225 9.19 -2.70 7.68
C ARG A 225 9.98 -2.50 6.39
N ARG A 226 10.44 -3.60 5.76
CA ARG A 226 11.35 -3.58 4.59
C ARG A 226 12.55 -2.67 4.79
N ARG A 227 13.17 -2.71 5.97
CA ARG A 227 14.28 -1.83 6.35
C ARG A 227 15.57 -2.62 6.48
N LEU A 228 16.61 -2.17 5.78
CA LEU A 228 17.96 -2.70 5.87
C LEU A 228 18.88 -1.58 6.39
N VAL A 229 19.47 -1.77 7.56
CA VAL A 229 20.43 -0.82 8.13
C VAL A 229 21.84 -1.34 7.89
N LEU A 230 22.70 -0.45 7.44
CA LEU A 230 24.04 -0.76 6.97
C LEU A 230 25.08 0.12 7.68
N SER A 231 26.31 -0.37 7.79
CA SER A 231 27.46 0.40 8.30
C SER A 231 28.67 0.25 7.37
N ARG A 232 29.20 1.38 6.89
CA ARG A 232 30.48 1.41 6.17
C ARG A 232 31.66 1.34 7.15
N ARG A 233 31.51 1.93 8.34
CA ARG A 233 32.53 1.95 9.39
C ARG A 233 32.94 0.55 9.85
N GLN A 234 31.97 -0.35 10.04
CA GLN A 234 32.27 -1.73 10.44
C GLN A 234 32.99 -2.51 9.34
N ALA A 235 32.61 -2.31 8.07
CA ALA A 235 33.30 -2.93 6.93
C ALA A 235 34.79 -2.58 6.84
N SER A 236 35.17 -1.35 7.22
CA SER A 236 36.58 -0.91 7.24
C SER A 236 37.42 -1.51 8.37
N THR A 237 36.79 -2.15 9.36
CA THR A 237 37.47 -2.72 10.53
C THR A 237 37.85 -4.17 10.31
N ASP A 238 37.08 -4.92 9.52
CA ASP A 238 37.35 -6.33 9.21
C ASP A 238 38.43 -6.52 8.12
N LEU A 239 38.84 -5.45 7.44
CA LEU A 239 39.89 -5.43 6.42
C LEU A 239 41.27 -4.96 6.93
N ALA A 240 41.42 -4.74 8.23
CA ALA A 240 42.65 -4.28 8.89
C ALA A 240 43.14 -5.32 9.90
#